data_AF-M1UXD9-F1
#
_entry.id   AF-M1UXD9-F1
#
_cell.length_a   1.000
_cell.length_b   1.000
_cell.length_c   1.000
_cell.angle_alpha   90.00
_cell.angle_beta   90.00
_cell.angle_gamma   90.00
#
_symmetry.space_group_name_H-M   'P 1'
#
loop_
_entity.id
_entity.type
_entity.pdbx_description
1 polymer ?
#
loop_
_entity_poly.entity_id
_entity_poly.type
_entity_poly.pdbx_seq_one_letter_code
_entity_poly.pdbx_strand_id
1 'polypeptide(L)'
;MPNHLSPAGARETFTRFTTASADYLGKPGVFIVAVIAIVLWAASGPVLGFSDTWQLIINTGTTLVTFLMVFIIQNTQNRDSAAIHLKLDTLMREHGVQDPVLYDAENRGEDELEAMNEQITPPTDPTTTNRPQPSAGEEVQ
;
A
#
# COMPACT_ATOMS: atom_id res chain seq x y z
N MET A 1 -28.28 7.65 -37.86
CA MET A 1 -26.87 7.89 -37.47
C MET A 1 -26.65 7.17 -36.14
N PRO A 2 -25.63 6.30 -35.99
CA PRO A 2 -25.51 5.38 -34.85
C PRO A 2 -24.98 6.05 -33.57
N ASN A 3 -25.50 5.64 -32.41
CA ASN A 3 -25.08 6.08 -31.09
C ASN A 3 -23.75 5.42 -30.70
N HIS A 4 -22.68 6.21 -30.65
CA HIS A 4 -21.37 5.82 -30.13
C HIS A 4 -21.39 5.94 -28.60
N LEU A 5 -21.74 4.87 -27.89
CA LEU A 5 -21.45 4.77 -26.46
C LEU A 5 -19.94 4.60 -26.30
N SER A 6 -19.23 5.72 -26.23
CA SER A 6 -17.77 5.73 -26.07
C SER A 6 -17.41 5.31 -24.63
N PRO A 7 -16.52 4.32 -24.43
CA PRO A 7 -16.00 3.91 -23.11
C PRO A 7 -15.24 5.04 -22.37
N ALA A 8 -15.01 6.18 -23.04
CA ALA A 8 -14.47 7.39 -22.44
C ALA A 8 -15.44 8.03 -21.41
N GLY A 9 -16.76 8.01 -21.65
CA GLY A 9 -17.72 8.65 -20.76
C GLY A 9 -17.83 7.96 -19.39
N ALA A 10 -17.74 6.63 -19.37
CA ALA A 10 -17.73 5.84 -18.13
C ALA A 10 -16.43 6.03 -17.34
N ARG A 11 -15.28 6.11 -18.02
CA ARG A 11 -13.99 6.40 -17.39
C ARG A 11 -13.96 7.82 -16.82
N GLU A 12 -14.46 8.81 -17.53
CA GLU A 12 -14.46 10.20 -17.08
C GLU A 12 -15.41 10.45 -15.90
N THR A 13 -16.61 9.85 -15.91
CA THR A 13 -17.53 9.88 -14.77
C THR A 13 -16.99 9.13 -13.56
N PHE A 14 -16.36 7.97 -13.77
CA PHE A 14 -15.69 7.22 -12.71
C PHE A 14 -14.50 7.98 -12.13
N THR A 15 -13.64 8.57 -12.95
CA THR A 15 -12.51 9.41 -12.51
C THR A 15 -13.02 10.62 -11.74
N ARG A 16 -14.05 11.31 -12.21
CA ARG A 16 -14.62 12.46 -11.49
C ARG A 16 -15.27 12.06 -10.16
N PHE A 17 -15.96 10.92 -10.11
CA PHE A 17 -16.55 10.39 -8.88
C PHE A 17 -15.50 9.95 -7.87
N THR A 18 -14.44 9.27 -8.33
CA THR A 18 -13.33 8.81 -7.48
C THR A 18 -12.49 9.97 -6.96
N THR A 19 -12.17 10.97 -7.79
CA THR A 19 -11.47 12.19 -7.35
C THR A 19 -12.32 13.01 -6.38
N ALA A 20 -13.61 13.18 -6.65
CA ALA A 20 -14.52 13.86 -5.73
C ALA A 20 -14.65 13.10 -4.41
N SER A 21 -14.74 11.77 -4.45
CA SER A 21 -14.77 10.94 -3.24
C SER A 21 -13.48 11.07 -2.44
N ALA A 22 -12.31 11.02 -3.08
CA ALA A 22 -11.01 11.18 -2.42
C ALA A 22 -10.85 12.56 -1.74
N ASP A 23 -11.28 13.64 -2.41
CA ASP A 23 -11.25 15.01 -1.86
C ASP A 23 -12.22 15.22 -0.69
N TYR A 24 -13.32 14.47 -0.65
CA TYR A 24 -14.26 14.50 0.46
C TYR A 24 -13.81 13.63 1.63
N LEU A 25 -13.34 12.40 1.37
CA LEU A 25 -12.89 11.47 2.43
C LEU A 25 -11.69 12.01 3.24
N GLY A 26 -10.86 12.88 2.68
CA GLY A 26 -9.73 13.50 3.38
C GLY A 26 -10.09 14.69 4.29
N LYS A 27 -11.34 15.18 4.29
CA LYS A 27 -11.74 16.35 5.08
C LYS A 27 -12.09 15.98 6.52
N PRO A 28 -11.63 16.74 7.54
CA PRO A 28 -11.94 16.50 8.95
C PRO A 28 -13.45 16.43 9.24
N GLY A 29 -14.26 17.18 8.49
CA GLY A 29 -15.73 17.17 8.62
C GLY A 29 -16.37 15.82 8.25
N VAL A 30 -15.78 15.05 7.34
CA VAL A 30 -16.31 13.75 6.94
C VAL A 30 -16.10 12.70 8.02
N PHE A 31 -14.99 12.78 8.76
CA PHE A 31 -14.77 11.95 9.94
C PHE A 31 -15.85 12.19 11.01
N ILE A 32 -16.18 13.46 11.29
CA ILE A 32 -17.22 13.82 12.26
C ILE A 32 -18.59 13.26 11.83
N VAL A 33 -18.94 13.39 10.55
CA VAL A 33 -20.19 12.83 10.00
C VAL A 33 -20.22 11.29 10.12
N ALA A 34 -19.09 10.62 9.83
CA ALA A 34 -18.99 9.17 9.98
C ALA A 34 -19.17 8.72 11.44
N VAL A 35 -18.55 9.43 12.39
CA VAL A 35 -18.72 9.16 13.83
C VAL A 35 -20.17 9.37 14.26
N ILE A 36 -20.83 10.44 13.83
CA ILE A 36 -22.25 10.68 14.10
C ILE A 36 -23.11 9.55 13.53
N ALA A 37 -22.84 9.09 12.31
CA ALA A 37 -23.56 7.98 11.70
C ALA A 37 -23.43 6.68 12.51
N ILE A 38 -22.22 6.37 13.01
CA ILE A 38 -21.97 5.21 13.88
C ILE A 38 -22.75 5.34 15.20
N VAL A 39 -22.75 6.52 15.82
CA VAL A 39 -23.48 6.77 17.08
C VAL A 39 -24.99 6.65 16.87
N LEU A 40 -25.54 7.19 15.78
CA LEU A 40 -26.97 7.06 15.45
C LEU A 40 -27.36 5.61 15.19
N TRP A 41 -26.52 4.85 14.48
CA TRP A 41 -26.73 3.43 14.28
C TRP A 41 -26.71 2.66 15.61
N ALA A 42 -25.73 2.93 16.48
CA ALA A 42 -25.63 2.31 17.80
C ALA A 42 -26.86 2.62 18.68
N ALA A 43 -27.32 3.87 18.65
CA ALA A 43 -28.51 4.31 19.38
C ALA A 43 -29.82 3.70 18.85
N SER A 44 -29.86 3.26 17.59
CA SER A 44 -31.01 2.53 17.04
C SER A 44 -31.11 1.07 17.56
N GLY A 45 -30.01 0.51 18.08
CA GLY A 45 -29.94 -0.86 18.60
C GLY A 45 -30.89 -1.14 19.78
N PRO A 46 -30.89 -0.32 20.85
CA PRO A 46 -31.80 -0.46 21.99
C PRO A 46 -33.29 -0.38 21.60
N VAL A 47 -33.64 0.47 20.63
CA VAL A 47 -35.02 0.64 20.15
C VAL A 47 -35.50 -0.60 19.39
N LEU A 48 -34.60 -1.29 18.70
CA LEU A 48 -34.86 -2.49 17.90
C LEU A 48 -34.51 -3.80 18.63
N GLY A 49 -34.20 -3.74 19.93
CA GLY A 49 -33.92 -4.92 20.76
C GLY A 49 -32.66 -5.69 20.36
N PHE A 50 -31.66 -5.03 19.73
CA PHE A 50 -30.46 -5.68 19.18
C PHE A 50 -30.77 -6.90 18.29
N SER A 51 -31.83 -6.81 17.49
CA SER A 51 -32.30 -7.88 16.63
C SER A 51 -31.24 -8.39 15.63
N ASP A 52 -31.43 -9.61 15.15
CA ASP A 52 -30.57 -10.22 14.12
C ASP A 52 -30.45 -9.34 12.87
N THR A 53 -31.53 -8.62 12.50
CA THR A 53 -31.52 -7.67 11.38
C THR A 53 -30.60 -6.47 11.63
N TRP A 54 -30.56 -5.96 12.86
CA TRP A 54 -29.71 -4.82 13.22
C TRP A 54 -28.22 -5.18 13.12
N GLN A 55 -27.84 -6.38 13.57
CA GLN A 55 -26.48 -6.89 13.46
C GLN A 55 -26.11 -7.24 12.01
N LEU A 56 -27.03 -7.86 11.27
CA LEU A 56 -26.83 -8.25 9.88
C LEU A 56 -26.47 -7.05 9.00
N ILE A 57 -27.16 -5.92 9.18
CA ILE A 57 -26.93 -4.70 8.39
C ILE A 57 -25.48 -4.23 8.53
N ILE A 58 -24.91 -4.20 9.73
CA ILE A 58 -23.52 -3.74 9.90
C ILE A 58 -22.51 -4.79 9.48
N ASN A 59 -22.77 -6.08 9.75
CA ASN A 59 -21.85 -7.13 9.35
C ASN A 59 -21.73 -7.19 7.82
N THR A 60 -22.87 -7.21 7.11
CA THR A 60 -22.91 -7.18 5.65
C THR A 60 -22.37 -5.87 5.09
N GLY A 61 -22.75 -4.73 5.67
CA GLY A 61 -22.28 -3.41 5.21
C GLY A 61 -20.77 -3.24 5.36
N THR A 62 -20.21 -3.59 6.52
CA THR A 62 -18.78 -3.51 6.78
C THR A 62 -18.00 -4.46 5.88
N THR A 63 -18.55 -5.65 5.60
CA THR A 63 -17.93 -6.61 4.67
C THR A 63 -17.84 -6.03 3.26
N LEU A 64 -18.91 -5.40 2.74
CA LEU A 64 -18.89 -4.74 1.44
C LEU A 64 -17.90 -3.56 1.41
N VAL A 65 -17.89 -2.73 2.45
CA VAL A 65 -16.94 -1.60 2.55
C VAL A 65 -15.51 -2.11 2.63
N THR A 66 -15.26 -3.18 3.40
CA THR A 66 -13.93 -3.80 3.52
C THR A 66 -13.48 -4.38 2.18
N PHE A 67 -14.35 -5.09 1.45
CA PHE A 67 -14.02 -5.55 0.11
C PHE A 67 -13.66 -4.39 -0.81
N LEU A 68 -14.45 -3.32 -0.82
CA LEU A 68 -14.14 -2.12 -1.59
C LEU A 68 -12.83 -1.46 -1.14
N MET A 69 -12.58 -1.39 0.17
CA MET A 69 -11.35 -0.86 0.77
C MET A 69 -10.13 -1.65 0.26
N VAL A 70 -10.20 -2.99 0.24
CA VAL A 70 -9.13 -3.84 -0.29
C VAL A 70 -8.85 -3.50 -1.75
N PHE A 71 -9.87 -3.35 -2.59
CA PHE A 71 -9.68 -2.92 -3.99
C PHE A 71 -9.05 -1.52 -4.10
N ILE A 72 -9.49 -0.57 -3.27
CA ILE A 72 -8.94 0.80 -3.26
C ILE A 72 -7.47 0.79 -2.80
N ILE A 73 -7.17 0.04 -1.74
CA ILE A 73 -5.81 -0.15 -1.22
C ILE A 73 -4.95 -0.79 -2.30
N GLN A 74 -5.39 -1.88 -2.93
CA GLN A 74 -4.64 -2.55 -4.00
C GLN A 74 -4.40 -1.62 -5.18
N ASN A 75 -5.39 -0.81 -5.58
CA ASN A 75 -5.20 0.17 -6.66
C ASN A 75 -4.19 1.26 -6.29
N THR A 76 -4.21 1.74 -5.05
CA THR A 76 -3.28 2.76 -4.55
C THR A 76 -1.88 2.18 -4.43
N GLN A 77 -1.75 0.98 -3.86
CA GLN A 77 -0.49 0.24 -3.73
C GLN A 77 0.11 -0.08 -5.11
N ASN A 78 -0.69 -0.51 -6.08
CA ASN A 78 -0.20 -0.78 -7.44
C ASN A 78 0.38 0.48 -8.10
N ARG A 79 -0.25 1.64 -7.90
CA ARG A 79 0.27 2.92 -8.41
C ARG A 79 1.55 3.35 -7.68
N ASP A 80 1.60 3.16 -6.37
CA ASP A 80 2.75 3.55 -5.55
C ASP A 80 3.97 2.66 -5.86
N SER A 81 3.78 1.35 -6.07
CA SER A 81 4.83 0.44 -6.54
C SER A 81 5.40 0.89 -7.88
N ALA A 82 4.54 1.20 -8.87
CA ALA A 82 5.00 1.71 -10.18
C ALA A 82 5.80 3.02 -10.06
N ALA A 83 5.42 3.91 -9.15
CA ALA A 83 6.15 5.14 -8.90
C ALA A 83 7.53 4.91 -8.25
N ILE A 84 7.66 3.88 -7.42
CA ILE A 84 8.95 3.47 -6.83
C ILE A 84 9.89 2.96 -7.92
N HIS A 85 9.42 2.09 -8.81
CA HIS A 85 10.23 1.58 -9.94
C HIS A 85 10.77 2.73 -10.80
N LEU A 86 9.90 3.67 -11.21
CA LEU A 86 10.31 4.82 -12.01
C LEU A 86 11.40 5.68 -11.33
N LYS A 87 11.29 5.86 -10.01
CA LYS A 87 12.28 6.61 -9.22
C LYS A 87 13.62 5.87 -9.16
N LEU A 88 13.60 4.56 -8.96
CA LEU A 88 14.81 3.73 -8.95
C LEU A 88 15.49 3.74 -10.32
N ASP A 89 14.74 3.59 -11.40
CA ASP A 89 15.26 3.65 -12.78
C ASP A 89 15.97 4.98 -13.06
N THR A 90 15.38 6.08 -12.58
CA THR A 90 15.97 7.42 -12.70
C THR A 90 17.29 7.51 -11.94
N LEU A 91 17.34 7.02 -10.70
CA LEU A 91 18.57 7.02 -9.89
C LEU A 91 19.66 6.13 -10.48
N MET A 92 19.31 4.92 -10.94
CA MET A 92 20.24 4.01 -11.61
C MET A 92 20.85 4.66 -12.85
N ARG A 93 20.02 5.34 -13.64
CA ARG A 93 20.47 6.06 -14.84
C ARG A 93 21.40 7.23 -14.50
N GLU A 94 21.08 8.03 -13.48
CA GLU A 94 21.94 9.15 -13.05
C GLU A 94 23.30 8.68 -12.52
N HIS A 95 23.34 7.51 -11.86
CA HIS A 95 24.58 6.93 -11.33
C HIS A 95 25.33 6.04 -12.33
N GLY A 96 24.84 5.93 -13.58
CA GLY A 96 25.49 5.14 -14.63
C GLY A 96 25.50 3.64 -14.36
N VAL A 97 24.56 3.14 -13.54
CA VAL A 97 24.39 1.70 -13.31
C VAL A 97 23.87 1.08 -14.60
N GLN A 98 24.69 0.27 -15.25
CA GLN A 98 24.37 -0.40 -16.51
C GLN A 98 24.16 -1.91 -16.35
N ASP A 99 24.06 -2.40 -15.11
CA ASP A 99 23.85 -3.82 -14.85
C ASP A 99 22.44 -4.23 -15.34
N PRO A 100 22.34 -5.03 -16.42
CA PRO A 100 21.05 -5.46 -16.97
C PRO A 100 20.27 -6.33 -15.99
N VAL A 101 20.96 -6.93 -15.02
CA VAL A 101 20.37 -7.78 -13.99
C VAL A 101 19.64 -6.93 -12.96
N LEU A 102 20.21 -5.79 -12.55
CA LEU A 102 19.57 -4.86 -11.61
C LEU A 102 18.38 -4.13 -12.24
N TYR A 103 18.45 -3.87 -13.55
CA TYR A 103 17.38 -3.19 -14.30
C TYR A 103 16.16 -4.08 -14.57
N ASP A 104 16.31 -5.40 -14.52
CA ASP A 104 15.24 -6.37 -14.81
C ASP A 104 14.73 -7.08 -13.54
N ALA A 105 15.27 -6.72 -12.37
CA ALA A 105 15.00 -7.38 -11.11
C ALA A 105 13.49 -7.34 -10.75
N GLU A 106 12.75 -6.30 -11.10
CA GLU A 106 11.32 -6.17 -10.81
C GLU A 106 10.42 -7.14 -11.58
N ASN A 107 10.90 -7.69 -12.70
CA ASN A 107 10.15 -8.63 -13.53
C ASN A 107 10.51 -10.10 -13.25
N ARG A 108 11.51 -10.35 -12.40
CA ARG A 108 11.98 -11.70 -12.06
C ARG A 108 11.26 -12.26 -10.85
N GLY A 109 11.15 -13.59 -10.81
CA GLY A 109 10.55 -14.31 -9.68
C GLY A 109 11.43 -14.27 -8.43
N GLU A 110 10.83 -14.50 -7.25
CA GLU A 110 11.51 -14.48 -5.95
C GLU A 110 12.75 -15.41 -5.90
N ASP A 111 12.65 -16.62 -6.46
CA ASP A 111 13.75 -17.60 -6.48
C ASP A 111 14.98 -17.11 -7.27
N GLU A 112 14.74 -16.34 -8.35
CA GLU A 112 15.81 -15.77 -9.17
C GLU A 112 16.44 -14.56 -8.46
N LEU A 113 15.64 -13.76 -7.75
CA LEU A 113 16.08 -12.62 -6.94
C LEU A 113 17.00 -13.05 -5.79
N GLU A 114 16.64 -14.14 -5.10
CA GLU A 114 17.44 -14.65 -3.99
C GLU A 114 18.81 -15.18 -4.46
N ALA A 115 18.84 -15.91 -5.59
CA ALA A 115 20.07 -16.39 -6.22
C ALA A 115 21.00 -15.27 -6.71
N MET A 116 20.46 -14.08 -7.01
CA MET A 116 21.24 -12.90 -7.40
C MET A 116 21.75 -12.11 -6.20
N ASN A 117 20.98 -12.03 -5.10
CA ASN A 117 21.42 -11.39 -3.86
C ASN A 117 22.64 -12.10 -3.25
N GLU A 118 22.71 -13.44 -3.39
CA GLU A 118 23.89 -14.23 -3.00
C GLU A 118 25.14 -13.93 -3.84
N GLN A 119 24.99 -13.49 -5.09
CA GLN A 119 26.11 -13.13 -5.97
C GLN A 119 26.59 -11.69 -5.78
N ILE A 120 25.69 -10.78 -5.39
CA ILE A 120 25.98 -9.36 -5.14
C ILE A 120 26.54 -9.15 -3.73
N THR A 121 26.11 -9.95 -2.75
CA THR A 121 26.73 -9.98 -1.43
C THR A 121 28.13 -10.55 -1.56
N PRO A 122 29.22 -9.76 -1.38
CA PRO A 122 30.56 -10.33 -1.36
C PRO A 122 30.58 -11.40 -0.25
N PRO A 123 31.20 -12.57 -0.48
CA PRO A 123 31.25 -13.63 0.52
C PRO A 123 31.65 -12.98 1.84
N THR A 124 30.72 -13.03 2.80
CA THR A 124 30.98 -12.48 4.12
C THR A 124 32.11 -13.32 4.64
N ASP A 125 33.33 -12.79 4.57
CA ASP A 125 34.50 -13.47 5.07
C ASP A 125 34.21 -13.74 6.55
N PRO A 126 34.05 -15.02 6.97
CA PRO A 126 33.79 -15.36 8.36
C PRO A 126 34.91 -14.87 9.29
N THR A 127 36.01 -14.34 8.74
CA THR A 127 37.16 -13.77 9.46
C THR A 127 36.93 -12.35 9.99
N THR A 128 35.89 -11.60 9.57
CA THR A 128 35.66 -10.22 10.06
C THR A 128 34.77 -10.13 11.32
N THR A 129 34.49 -11.25 11.98
CA THR A 129 33.88 -11.28 13.35
C THR A 129 34.95 -11.56 14.42
N ASN A 130 36.20 -11.18 14.18
CA ASN A 130 37.24 -11.27 15.20
C ASN A 130 38.21 -10.08 15.13
N ARG A 131 37.66 -8.86 15.12
CA ARG A 131 38.43 -7.72 15.60
C ARG A 131 38.54 -7.90 17.12
N PRO A 132 39.74 -8.07 17.71
CA PRO A 132 39.88 -8.00 19.15
C PRO A 132 39.30 -6.65 19.56
N GLN A 133 38.23 -6.70 20.35
CA GLN A 133 37.76 -5.55 21.08
C GLN A 133 38.97 -5.05 21.87
N PRO A 134 39.39 -3.78 21.77
CA PRO A 134 40.48 -3.29 22.59
C PRO A 134 40.07 -3.54 24.03
N SER A 135 40.77 -4.44 24.70
CA SER A 135 40.58 -4.68 26.12
C SER A 135 40.72 -3.32 26.79
N ALA A 136 39.61 -2.81 27.34
CA ALA A 136 39.59 -1.66 28.19
C ALA A 136 40.41 -2.00 29.45
N GLY A 137 41.72 -1.82 29.32
CA GLY A 137 42.70 -1.87 30.40
C GLY A 137 43.36 -0.50 30.47
N GLU A 138 42.56 0.52 30.78
CA GLU A 138 43.07 1.86 31.10
C GLU A 138 42.11 2.54 32.10
N GLU A 139 41.83 1.88 33.21
CA GLU A 139 41.64 2.59 34.47
C GLU A 139 42.96 2.46 35.24
N VAL A 140 43.86 3.37 34.89
CA VAL A 140 45.08 3.68 35.63
C VAL A 140 44.68 4.62 36.78
N GLN A 141 44.90 4.13 37.99
CA GLN A 141 45.01 4.85 39.28
C GLN A 141 43.72 5.35 39.94
#